data_AF-A0A950V0Q7-F1
#
_entry.id   AF-A0A950V0Q7-F1
#
_cell.length_a   1.000
_cell.length_b   1.000
_cell.length_c   1.000
_cell.angle_alpha   90.00
_cell.angle_beta   90.00
_cell.angle_gamma   90.00
#
_symmetry.space_group_name_H-M   'P 1'
#
loop_
_entity.id
_entity.type
_entity.pdbx_description
1 polymer ?
#
loop_
_entity_poly.entity_id
_entity_poly.type
_entity_poly.pdbx_seq_one_letter_code
_entity_poly.pdbx_strand_id
1 'polypeptide(L)' 'MFSSDLAIDLGTANTLVYAKGKGIVVNEPSIVAINKNTGEVEAVGKEAKEMLGRTPGNIVAIKPMKDG' A
#
# COMPACT_ATOMS: atom_id res chain seq x y z
N MET A 1 0.03 -28.83 1.97
CA MET A 1 0.02 -27.38 2.26
C MET A 1 0.75 -26.70 1.11
N PHE A 2 0.07 -25.91 0.28
CA PHE A 2 0.74 -25.18 -0.81
C PHE A 2 1.44 -23.96 -0.20
N SER A 3 2.77 -24.00 -0.09
CA SER A 3 3.56 -22.82 0.23
C SER A 3 3.80 -22.04 -1.06
N SER A 4 3.45 -20.75 -1.08
CA SER A 4 3.90 -19.86 -2.14
C SER A 4 5.17 -19.15 -1.65
N ASP A 5 6.30 -19.42 -2.30
CA ASP A 5 7.53 -18.68 -2.01
C ASP A 5 7.34 -17.23 -2.50
N LEU A 6 7.28 -16.29 -1.55
CA LEU A 6 7.10 -14.86 -1.81
C LEU A 6 8.35 -14.08 -1.44
N ALA A 7 8.70 -13.09 -2.27
CA ALA A 7 9.64 -12.03 -1.93
C ALA A 7 8.88 -10.70 -1.95
N ILE A 8 9.11 -9.86 -0.95
CA ILE A 8 8.43 -8.56 -0.79
C ILE A 8 9.49 -7.47 -0.78
N ASP A 9 9.32 -6.49 -1.66
CA ASP A 9 10.06 -5.22 -1.65
C ASP A 9 9.14 -4.12 -1.12
N LEU A 10 9.50 -3.54 0.03
CA LEU A 10 8.72 -2.51 0.72
C LEU A 10 9.37 -1.14 0.52
N GLY A 11 9.33 -0.63 -0.71
CA GLY A 11 9.89 0.67 -1.05
C GLY A 11 9.08 1.85 -0.50
N THR A 12 9.72 3.01 -0.37
CA THR A 12 9.07 4.28 0.02
C THR A 12 8.04 4.77 -1.00
N ALA A 13 8.20 4.39 -2.27
CA ALA A 13 7.31 4.76 -3.35
C ALA A 13 6.31 3.65 -3.71
N ASN A 14 6.77 2.40 -3.84
CA ASN A 14 5.96 1.25 -4.25
C ASN A 14 6.32 0.02 -3.44
N THR A 15 5.33 -0.84 -3.27
CA THR A 15 5.46 -2.18 -2.71
C THR A 15 5.31 -3.19 -3.84
N LEU A 16 6.29 -4.08 -3.97
CA LEU A 16 6.26 -5.17 -4.95
C LEU A 16 6.23 -6.52 -4.23
N VAL A 17 5.45 -7.44 -4.77
CA VAL A 17 5.46 -8.84 -4.33
C VAL A 17 5.78 -9.71 -5.52
N TYR A 18 6.84 -10.51 -5.40
CA TYR A 18 7.20 -11.55 -6.36
C TYR A 18 6.78 -12.91 -5.82
N ALA A 19 6.12 -13.72 -6.65
CA ALA A 19 5.82 -15.10 -6.36
C ALA A 19 6.63 -16.01 -7.30
N LYS A 20 7.36 -16.97 -6.72
CA LYS A 20 8.18 -17.93 -7.47
C LYS A 20 7.35 -18.66 -8.52
N GLY A 21 7.81 -18.62 -9.77
CA GLY A 21 7.12 -19.21 -10.92
C GLY A 21 5.96 -18.39 -11.48
N LYS A 22 5.58 -17.26 -10.87
CA LYS A 22 4.55 -16.34 -11.38
C LYS A 22 5.10 -14.96 -11.75
N GLY A 23 6.25 -14.56 -11.19
CA GLY A 23 6.78 -13.22 -11.39
C GLY A 23 6.23 -12.23 -10.37
N ILE A 24 6.21 -10.94 -10.73
CA ILE A 24 5.63 -9.88 -9.90
C ILE A 24 4.11 -10.02 -9.93
N VAL A 25 3.51 -10.24 -8.75
CA VAL A 25 2.08 -10.42 -8.56
C VAL A 25 1.41 -9.22 -7.88
N VAL A 26 2.19 -8.33 -7.26
CA VAL A 26 1.73 -7.04 -6.72
C VAL A 26 2.73 -5.96 -7.12
N ASN A 27 2.23 -4.81 -7.54
CA ASN A 27 3.00 -3.59 -7.76
C ASN A 27 2.08 -2.39 -7.47
N GLU A 28 2.07 -1.96 -6.22
CA GLU A 28 1.16 -0.94 -5.71
C GLU A 28 1.93 0.23 -5.07
N PRO A 29 1.46 1.47 -5.16
CA PRO A 29 2.02 2.57 -4.38
C PRO A 29 2.07 2.25 -2.87
N SER A 30 3.18 2.58 -2.20
CA SER A 30 3.33 2.38 -0.76
C SER A 30 2.61 3.48 0.03
N ILE A 31 1.29 3.43 0.02
CA ILE A 31 0.42 4.44 0.62
C ILE A 31 -0.87 3.81 1.15
N VAL A 32 -1.38 4.38 2.23
CA VAL A 32 -2.61 3.96 2.90
C VAL A 32 -3.45 5.20 3.21
N ALA A 33 -4.76 5.14 2.99
CA ALA A 33 -5.69 6.15 3.43
C ALA A 33 -6.34 5.72 4.74
N ILE A 34 -6.25 6.56 5.76
CA ILE A 34 -6.73 6.28 7.12
C ILE A 34 -7.75 7.34 7.54
N ASN A 35 -8.84 6.89 8.15
CA ASN A 35 -9.78 7.76 8.83
C ASN A 35 -9.21 8.16 10.20
N LYS A 36 -8.88 9.44 10.38
CA LYS A 36 -8.25 9.95 11.61
C LYS A 36 -9.13 9.84 12.86
N ASN A 37 -10.44 9.74 12.69
CA ASN A 37 -11.36 9.67 13.82
C ASN A 37 -11.47 8.25 14.38
N THR A 38 -11.43 7.24 13.50
CA THR A 38 -11.59 5.81 13.88
C THR A 38 -10.27 5.04 13.88
N GLY A 39 -9.26 5.52 13.16
CA GLY A 39 -8.01 4.80 12.92
C GLY A 39 -8.13 3.69 11.86
N GLU A 40 -9.28 3.56 11.21
CA GLU A 40 -9.54 2.51 10.23
C GLU A 40 -8.87 2.83 8.88
N VAL A 41 -8.46 1.76 8.18
CA VAL A 41 -7.95 1.84 6.82
C VAL A 41 -9.12 1.88 5.85
N GLU A 42 -9.22 2.97 5.09
CA GLU A 42 -10.27 3.19 4.09
C GLU A 42 -9.83 2.69 2.71
N ALA A 43 -8.53 2.76 2.40
CA ALA A 43 -7.95 2.26 1.16
C ALA A 43 -6.43 2.01 1.28
N VAL A 44 -5.87 1.21 0.38
CA VAL A 44 -4.44 0.96 0.22
C VAL A 44 -4.02 1.10 -1.24
N GLY A 45 -2.72 1.27 -1.51
CA GLY A 45 -2.20 1.20 -2.86
C GLY A 45 -2.73 2.32 -3.76
N LYS A 46 -3.12 1.96 -4.98
CA LYS A 46 -3.62 2.90 -5.99
C LYS A 46 -4.85 3.67 -5.53
N GLU A 47 -5.80 3.01 -4.86
CA GLU A 47 -7.03 3.65 -4.37
C GLU A 47 -6.70 4.74 -3.33
N ALA A 48 -5.82 4.43 -2.39
CA ALA A 48 -5.32 5.42 -1.42
C ALA A 48 -4.54 6.57 -2.08
N LYS A 49 -3.82 6.29 -3.17
CA LYS A 49 -3.14 7.33 -3.95
C LYS A 49 -4.12 8.26 -4.66
N GLU A 50 -5.21 7.73 -5.21
CA GLU A 50 -6.25 8.52 -5.90
C GLU A 50 -7.02 9.44 -4.94
N MET A 51 -7.06 9.08 -3.66
CA MET A 51 -7.62 9.89 -2.58
C MET A 51 -6.78 11.14 -2.23
N LEU A 52 -5.52 11.22 -2.65
CA LEU A 52 -4.64 12.36 -2.35
C LEU A 52 -5.23 13.68 -2.84
N GLY A 53 -5.49 14.59 -1.89
CA GLY A 53 -6.04 15.92 -2.18
C GLY A 53 -7.50 15.92 -2.63
N ARG A 54 -8.19 14.78 -2.54
CA ARG A 54 -9.60 14.62 -2.98
C ARG A 54 -10.53 14.13 -1.86
N THR A 55 -10.01 13.85 -0.68
CA THR A 55 -10.80 13.33 0.45
C THR A 55 -11.25 14.41 1.44
N PRO A 56 -12.35 14.17 2.16
CA PRO A 56 -12.74 14.95 3.34
C PRO A 56 -11.62 15.04 4.37
N GLY A 57 -11.61 16.12 5.16
CA GLY A 57 -10.50 16.43 6.09
C GLY A 57 -10.25 15.42 7.21
N ASN A 58 -11.17 14.46 7.44
CA ASN A 58 -10.97 13.35 8.38
C ASN A 58 -10.23 12.16 7.77
N ILE A 59 -10.07 12.07 6.45
CA ILE A 59 -9.27 11.04 5.78
C ILE A 59 -7.90 11.61 5.42
N VAL A 60 -6.84 10.91 5.81
CA VAL A 60 -5.46 11.27 5.50
C VAL A 60 -4.76 10.13 4.78
N ALA A 61 -4.04 10.46 3.72
CA ALA A 61 -3.15 9.50 3.05
C ALA A 61 -1.76 9.55 3.69
N ILE A 62 -1.23 8.39 4.05
CA ILE A 62 0.05 8.22 4.74
C ILE A 62 0.94 7.31 3.90
N LYS A 63 2.20 7.70 3.74
CA LYS A 63 3.26 6.82 3.24
C LYS A 63 4.01 6.24 4.45
N PRO A 64 3.80 4.96 4.80
CA PRO A 64 4.35 4.39 6.03
C PRO A 64 5.87 4.17 5.93
N MET A 65 6.37 3.90 4.72
CA MET A 65 7.80 3.72 4.46
C MET A 65 8.41 5.07 4.08
N LYS A 66 9.41 5.51 4.85
CA LYS A 66 10.12 6.78 4.62
C LYS A 66 11.61 6.57 4.86
N ASP A 67 12.44 7.33 4.14
CA ASP A 67 13.89 7.46 4.34
C ASP A 67 14.76 6.21 4.12
N GLY A 68 14.18 5.10 3.66
CA GLY A 68 14.91 3.92 3.17
C GLY A 68 15.41 3.02 4.28
#